data_AF-A0A9E2Z8Q7-F1
#
_entry.id   AF-A0A9E2Z8Q7-F1
#
_cell.length_a   1.000
_cell.length_b   1.000
_cell.length_c   1.000
_cell.angle_alpha   90.00
_cell.angle_beta   90.00
_cell.angle_gamma   90.00
#
_symmetry.space_group_name_H-M   'P 1'
#
loop_
_entity.id
_entity.type
_entity.pdbx_description
1 polymer ?
#
loop_
_entity_poly.entity_id
_entity_poly.type
_entity_poly.pdbx_seq_one_letter_code
_entity_poly.pdbx_strand_id
1 'polypeptide(L)' 'MSTTGADFIVVANRLSVDLERLDDGTQRWKHSPGGLVTALEPFLRSRSGAWVGWPGLADQDVAPFEQGSLQ' A
#
# COMPACT_ATOMS: atom_id res chain seq x y z
N MET A 1 11.85 -13.86 20.56
CA MET A 1 11.12 -12.84 19.79
C MET A 1 10.70 -13.51 18.49
N SER A 2 9.41 -13.82 18.32
CA SER A 2 8.93 -14.37 17.04
C SER A 2 8.90 -13.22 16.05
N THR A 3 9.78 -13.22 15.07
CA THR A 3 9.69 -12.33 13.91
C THR A 3 8.44 -12.74 13.14
N THR A 4 7.35 -12.00 13.30
CA THR A 4 6.16 -12.13 12.46
C THR A 4 6.53 -11.67 11.05
N GLY A 5 7.05 -12.60 10.24
CA GLY A 5 7.33 -12.37 8.83
C GLY A 5 6.07 -12.53 7.99
N ALA A 6 6.06 -11.96 6.79
CA ALA A 6 5.03 -12.23 5.81
C ALA A 6 5.34 -13.53 5.06
N ASP A 7 4.35 -14.42 4.93
CA ASP A 7 4.48 -15.69 4.20
C ASP A 7 4.40 -15.50 2.68
N PHE A 8 3.98 -14.31 2.24
CA PHE A 8 3.85 -13.92 0.85
C PHE A 8 4.19 -12.44 0.68
N ILE A 9 5.17 -12.13 -0.17
CA ILE A 9 5.61 -10.74 -0.41
C ILE A 9 5.43 -10.41 -1.88
N VAL A 10 4.69 -9.33 -2.16
CA VAL A 10 4.61 -8.73 -3.49
C VAL A 10 5.54 -7.52 -3.54
N VAL A 11 6.42 -7.45 -4.54
CA VAL A 11 7.29 -6.29 -4.78
C VAL A 11 6.91 -5.71 -6.14
N ALA A 12 6.53 -4.43 -6.15
CA ALA A 12 6.11 -3.73 -7.35
C ALA A 12 6.60 -2.28 -7.34
N ASN A 13 6.61 -1.66 -8.53
CA ASN A 13 7.00 -0.27 -8.68
C ASN A 13 6.13 0.70 -7.88
N ARG A 14 4.87 0.33 -7.60
CA ARG A 14 3.89 1.15 -6.85
C ARG A 14 3.26 0.33 -5.74
N LEU A 15 2.85 0.99 -4.65
CA LEU A 15 1.95 0.41 -3.66
C LEU A 15 0.57 0.11 -4.29
N SER A 16 -0.26 -0.68 -3.60
CA SER A 16 -1.68 -0.87 -3.94
C SER A 16 -2.54 0.38 -3.70
N VAL A 17 -1.92 1.43 -3.16
CA VAL A 17 -2.49 2.75 -2.88
C VAL A 17 -1.52 3.82 -3.37
N ASP A 18 -2.06 4.96 -3.78
CA ASP A 18 -1.30 6.16 -4.07
C ASP A 18 -1.55 7.17 -2.95
N LEU A 19 -0.49 7.90 -2.58
CA LEU A 19 -0.60 9.07 -1.73
C LEU A 19 -0.90 10.29 -2.63
N GLU A 20 -1.96 11.02 -2.32
CA GLU A 20 -2.38 12.22 -3.03
C GLU A 20 -2.28 13.43 -2.08
N ARG A 21 -1.74 14.55 -2.57
CA ARG A 21 -1.77 15.83 -1.86
C ARG A 21 -3.00 16.62 -2.29
N LEU A 22 -3.80 17.04 -1.32
CA LEU A 22 -5.01 17.83 -1.54
C LEU A 22 -4.69 19.34 -1.62
N ASP A 23 -5.64 20.11 -2.13
CA ASP A 23 -5.50 21.57 -2.31
C ASP A 23 -5.31 22.34 -1.00
N ASP A 24 -5.78 21.76 0.12
CA ASP A 24 -5.60 22.30 1.47
C ASP A 24 -4.24 21.96 2.10
N GLY A 25 -3.37 21.25 1.36
CA GLY A 25 -2.05 20.82 1.79
C GLY A 25 -2.03 19.51 2.59
N THR A 26 -3.20 18.91 2.87
CA THR A 26 -3.30 17.61 3.54
C THR A 26 -3.01 16.46 2.58
N GLN A 27 -2.84 15.25 3.12
CA GLN A 27 -2.55 14.04 2.36
C GLN A 27 -3.69 13.04 2.50
N ARG A 28 -4.00 12.35 1.40
CA ARG A 28 -5.00 11.29 1.38
C ARG A 28 -4.45 10.05 0.69
N TRP A 29 -4.70 8.90 1.29
CA TRP A 29 -4.48 7.61 0.64
C TRP A 29 -5.66 7.27 -0.25
N LYS A 30 -5.38 6.87 -1.49
CA LYS A 30 -6.38 6.44 -2.45
C LYS A 30 -5.97 5.10 -3.02
N HIS A 31 -6.93 4.20 -3.25
CA HIS A 31 -6.65 2.96 -3.96
C HIS A 31 -6.09 3.21 -5.36
N SER A 32 -4.96 2.58 -5.69
CA SER A 32 -4.37 2.65 -7.01
C SER A 32 -5.21 1.84 -8.00
N PRO A 33 -5.73 2.44 -9.08
CA PRO A 33 -6.40 1.68 -10.12
C PRO A 33 -5.37 0.86 -10.90
N GLY A 34 -5.59 -0.44 -11.09
CA GLY A 34 -4.73 -1.24 -11.95
C GLY A 34 -4.93 -2.74 -11.86
N GLY A 35 -4.80 -3.43 -13.00
CA GLY A 35 -5.02 -4.87 -13.10
C GLY A 35 -4.08 -5.71 -12.21
N LEU A 36 -2.88 -5.20 -11.89
CA LEU A 36 -1.96 -5.87 -10.97
C LEU A 36 -2.49 -5.89 -9.54
N VAL A 37 -3.01 -4.76 -9.05
CA VAL A 37 -3.54 -4.65 -7.69
C VAL A 37 -4.78 -5.52 -7.57
N THR A 38 -5.73 -5.40 -8.51
CA THR A 38 -6.97 -6.19 -8.52
C THR A 38 -6.69 -7.70 -8.58
N ALA A 39 -5.66 -8.13 -9.32
CA ALA A 39 -5.32 -9.54 -9.44
C ALA A 39 -4.69 -10.12 -8.16
N LEU A 40 -3.91 -9.33 -7.43
CA LEU A 40 -3.10 -9.81 -6.30
C LEU A 40 -3.71 -9.53 -4.93
N GLU A 41 -4.64 -8.59 -4.82
CA GLU A 41 -5.30 -8.24 -3.56
C GLU A 41 -5.97 -9.44 -2.84
N PRO A 42 -6.67 -10.37 -3.53
CA PRO A 42 -7.25 -11.55 -2.86
C PRO A 42 -6.19 -12.46 -2.21
N PHE A 43 -4.98 -12.51 -2.76
CA PHE A 43 -3.88 -13.32 -2.22
C PHE A 43 -3.23 -12.67 -1.00
N LEU A 44 -3.14 -11.34 -0.99
CA LEU A 44 -2.69 -10.60 0.20
C LEU A 44 -3.69 -10.68 1.35
N ARG A 45 -5.00 -10.68 1.07
CA ARG A 45 -6.02 -10.78 2.13
C ARG A 45 -6.17 -12.19 2.70
N SER A 46 -5.91 -13.23 1.90
CA SER A 46 -6.05 -14.64 2.31
C SER A 46 -4.82 -15.22 3.00
N ARG A 47 -3.68 -14.52 2.96
CA ARG A 47 -2.41 -14.92 3.57
C ARG A 47 -1.91 -13.80 4.47
N SER A 48 -0.97 -14.08 5.38
CA SER A 48 -0.20 -13.03 6.07
C SER A 48 0.76 -12.37 5.05
N GLY A 49 0.22 -11.64 4.09
CA GLY A 49 0.94 -11.09 2.95
C GLY A 49 1.39 -9.65 3.15
N ALA A 50 2.51 -9.26 2.55
CA ALA A 50 3.01 -7.90 2.54
C ALA A 50 3.21 -7.38 1.11
N TRP A 51 3.06 -6.07 0.93
CA TRP A 51 3.35 -5.38 -0.32
C TRP A 51 4.46 -4.36 -0.10
N VAL A 52 5.44 -4.36 -0.99
CA VAL A 52 6.54 -3.39 -1.01
C VAL A 52 6.51 -2.64 -2.32
N GLY A 53 6.47 -1.31 -2.24
CA GLY A 53 6.44 -0.44 -3.42
C GLY A 53 6.55 1.02 -3.04
N TRP A 54 6.58 1.88 -4.06
CA TRP A 54 6.69 3.32 -3.88
C TRP A 54 5.30 3.98 -3.78
N PRO A 55 5.07 4.89 -2.81
CA PRO A 55 3.79 5.59 -2.60
C PRO A 55 3.43 6.63 -3.68
N GLY A 56 4.35 6.91 -4.61
CA GLY A 56 4.07 7.78 -5.75
C GLY A 56 4.46 9.25 -5.61
N LEU A 57 4.96 9.67 -4.44
CA LEU A 57 5.56 10.97 -4.21
C LEU A 57 7.03 10.82 -3.77
N ALA A 58 7.88 11.71 -4.26
CA ALA A 58 9.25 11.84 -3.76
C ALA A 58 9.27 12.60 -2.43
N ASP A 59 10.31 12.35 -1.62
CA ASP A 59 10.62 13.08 -0.39
C ASP A 59 9.46 13.15 0.63
N GLN A 60 8.71 12.05 0.79
CA GLN A 60 7.67 11.93 1.81
C GLN A 60 8.08 10.96 2.90
N ASP A 61 7.98 11.43 4.15
CA ASP A 61 8.05 10.58 5.33
C ASP A 61 6.65 10.03 5.58
N VAL A 62 6.47 8.75 5.28
CA VAL A 62 5.16 8.11 5.23
C VAL A 62 4.90 7.44 6.58
N ALA A 63 3.93 7.96 7.34
CA ALA A 63 3.47 7.29 8.54
C ALA A 63 2.85 5.92 8.18
N PRO A 64 3.04 4.88 9.03
CA PRO A 64 2.37 3.61 8.84
C PRO A 64 0.85 3.80 8.72
N PHE A 65 0.24 3.09 7.77
CA PHE A 65 -1.21 3.10 7.58
C PHE A 65 -1.75 1.68 7.48
N GLU A 66 -2.98 1.48 7.97
CA GLU A 66 -3.70 0.22 7.84
C GLU A 66 -4.66 0.31 6.64
N GLN A 67 -4.65 -0.70 5.77
CA GLN A 67 -5.45 -0.68 4.54
C GLN A 67 -6.97 -0.60 4.81
N GLY A 68 -7.42 -0.98 6.01
CA GLY A 68 -8.82 -0.82 6.44
C GLY A 68 -9.28 0.63 6.65
N SER A 69 -8.37 1.60 6.58
CA SER A 69 -8.63 3.03 6.82
C SER A 69 -8.72 3.86 5.54
N LEU A 70 -8.76 3.23 4.36
CA LEU A 70 -8.84 3.94 3.07
C LEU A 70 -10.21 4.60 2.90
N GLN A 71 -10.21 5.88 2.51
CA GLN A 71 -11.41 6.70 2.25
C GLN A 71 -11.60 6.95 0.75
#